data_AF-A0AAW2MCC5-F1
#
_entry.id   AF-A0AAW2MCC5-F1
#
_cell.length_a   1.000
_cell.length_b   1.000
_cell.length_c   1.000
_cell.angle_alpha   90.00
_cell.angle_beta   90.00
_cell.angle_gamma   90.00
#
_symmetry.space_group_name_H-M   'P 1'
#
loop_
_entity.id
_entity.type
_entity.pdbx_description
1 polymer ?
#
loop_
_entity_poly.entity_id
_entity_poly.type
_entity_poly.pdbx_seq_one_letter_code
_entity_poly.pdbx_strand_id
1 'polypeptide(L)'
;MVISKTLNVDGSPVAGYFPEGKQKSLADKFEYVMHGLLYKMSEAKEKTHGGDDVKMEAYISFGGLQMLLKSDTLKMRKFRIDQRLSKNETVD
;
A
#
# COMPACT_ATOMS: atom_id res chain seq x y z
N MET A 1 -7.79 8.02 0.26
CA MET A 1 -7.14 6.71 0.05
C MET A 1 -5.93 6.55 0.96
N VAL A 2 -5.80 5.41 1.65
CA VAL A 2 -4.71 5.09 2.60
C VAL A 2 -4.12 3.72 2.26
N ILE A 3 -2.79 3.60 2.28
CA ILE A 3 -2.08 2.32 2.17
C ILE A 3 -1.47 1.96 3.51
N SER A 4 -1.76 0.77 4.02
CA SER A 4 -1.31 0.31 5.33
C SER A 4 -0.69 -1.10 5.27
N LYS A 5 0.21 -1.40 6.23
CA LYS A 5 0.83 -2.73 6.38
C LYS A 5 -0.06 -3.70 7.14
N THR A 6 -0.95 -3.16 7.96
CA THR A 6 -1.88 -3.91 8.80
C THR A 6 -3.14 -3.09 9.04
N LEU A 7 -4.23 -3.80 9.30
CA LEU A 7 -5.52 -3.24 9.69
C LEU A 7 -5.74 -3.30 11.20
N ASN A 8 -4.86 -3.97 11.94
CA ASN A 8 -4.95 -4.03 13.39
C ASN A 8 -4.59 -2.66 13.97
N VAL A 9 -5.41 -2.15 14.90
CA VAL A 9 -5.22 -0.83 15.51
C VAL A 9 -3.93 -0.74 16.32
N ASP A 10 -3.45 -1.88 16.83
CA ASP A 10 -2.21 -2.01 17.60
C ASP A 10 -0.94 -2.09 16.73
N GLY A 11 -1.08 -2.15 15.40
CA GLY A 11 0.04 -2.28 14.48
C GLY A 11 0.62 -3.70 14.35
N SER A 12 0.01 -4.70 14.98
CA SER A 12 0.42 -6.09 14.84
C SER A 12 0.21 -6.60 13.40
N PRO A 13 1.01 -7.55 12.89
CA PRO A 13 0.81 -8.11 11.55
C PRO A 13 -0.56 -8.78 11.42
N VAL A 14 -1.18 -8.69 10.24
CA VAL A 14 -2.43 -9.40 9.95
C VAL A 14 -2.16 -10.91 10.01
N ALA A 15 -2.77 -11.60 10.96
CA ALA A 15 -2.71 -13.05 11.06
C ALA A 15 -3.40 -13.71 9.86
N GLY A 16 -2.96 -14.91 9.45
CA GLY A 16 -3.56 -15.65 8.34
C GLY A 16 -5.01 -16.09 8.57
N TYR A 17 -5.55 -15.82 9.77
CA TYR A 17 -6.91 -16.08 10.17
C TYR A 17 -7.48 -14.83 10.84
N PHE A 18 -8.59 -14.33 10.32
CA PHE A 18 -9.35 -13.27 10.97
C PHE A 18 -10.23 -13.94 12.04
N PRO A 19 -9.99 -13.71 13.34
CA PRO A 19 -10.87 -14.27 14.36
C PRO A 19 -12.28 -13.72 14.14
N GLU A 20 -13.28 -14.60 14.08
CA GLU A 20 -14.69 -14.21 14.04
C GLU A 20 -15.04 -13.50 15.36
N GLY A 21 -14.92 -12.17 15.38
CA GLY A 21 -15.15 -11.36 16.57
C GLY A 21 -15.06 -9.86 16.29
N LYS A 22 -15.78 -9.06 17.10
CA LYS A 22 -15.85 -7.58 17.06
C LYS A 22 -14.56 -6.87 17.49
N GLN A 23 -13.39 -7.33 17.05
CA GLN A 23 -12.17 -6.55 17.25
C GLN A 23 -12.23 -5.33 16.35
N LYS A 24 -12.32 -4.13 16.95
CA LYS A 24 -12.31 -2.87 16.21
C LYS A 24 -11.07 -2.83 15.31
N SER A 25 -11.28 -2.69 14.02
CA SER A 25 -10.26 -2.69 12.99
C SER A 25 -10.16 -1.31 12.36
N LEU A 26 -9.00 -0.97 11.78
CA LEU A 26 -8.92 0.20 10.92
C LEU A 26 -9.88 0.10 9.73
N ALA A 27 -10.23 -1.12 9.31
CA ALA A 27 -11.20 -1.37 8.25
C ALA A 27 -12.57 -0.75 8.53
N ASP A 28 -13.00 -0.68 9.80
CA ASP A 28 -14.32 -0.14 10.18
C ASP A 28 -14.48 1.35 9.84
N LYS A 29 -13.38 2.05 9.52
CA LYS A 29 -13.36 3.48 9.18
C LYS A 29 -13.36 3.74 7.67
N PHE A 30 -13.27 2.70 6.86
CA PHE A 30 -13.19 2.81 5.41
C PHE A 30 -14.30 1.97 4.79
N GLU A 31 -14.85 2.45 3.69
CA GLU A 31 -15.94 1.75 3.01
C GLU A 31 -15.41 0.63 2.12
N TYR A 32 -14.17 0.77 1.66
CA TYR A 32 -13.54 -0.21 0.79
C TYR A 32 -12.14 -0.58 1.28
N VAL A 33 -11.88 -1.89 1.36
CA VAL A 33 -10.59 -2.45 1.78
C VAL A 33 -10.18 -3.56 0.82
N MET A 34 -8.99 -3.44 0.23
CA MET A 34 -8.38 -4.49 -0.59
C MET A 34 -7.06 -4.95 -0.02
N HIS A 35 -6.83 -6.27 -0.02
CA HIS A 35 -5.54 -6.86 0.34
C HIS A 35 -4.74 -7.21 -0.90
N GLY A 36 -3.47 -6.81 -0.93
CA GLY A 36 -2.61 -6.99 -2.07
C GLY A 36 -1.15 -7.24 -1.71
N LEU A 37 -0.38 -7.55 -2.74
CA LEU A 37 1.05 -7.83 -2.67
C LEU A 37 1.81 -6.81 -3.51
N LEU A 38 2.79 -6.15 -2.90
CA LEU A 38 3.78 -5.36 -3.61
C LEU A 38 4.82 -6.29 -4.24
N TYR A 39 4.71 -6.50 -5.55
CA TYR A 39 5.49 -7.52 -6.25
C TYR A 39 6.67 -6.94 -7.03
N LYS A 40 6.68 -5.63 -7.30
CA LYS A 40 7.77 -4.98 -8.04
C LYS A 40 7.97 -3.54 -7.58
N MET A 41 9.24 -3.13 -7.57
CA MET A 41 9.64 -1.73 -7.50
C MET A 41 10.63 -1.39 -8.61
N SER A 42 10.59 -0.16 -9.10
CA SER A 42 11.57 0.35 -10.06
C SER A 42 11.85 1.84 -9.86
N GLU A 43 13.06 2.25 -10.18
CA GLU A 43 13.42 3.65 -10.31
C GLU A 43 13.01 4.16 -11.70
N ALA A 44 12.26 5.25 -11.72
CA ALA A 44 11.91 5.98 -12.94
C ALA A 44 12.65 7.31 -12.94
N LYS A 45 13.51 7.50 -13.95
CA LYS A 45 14.11 8.81 -14.23
C LYS A 45 13.10 9.61 -15.03
N GLU A 46 12.43 10.55 -14.38
CA GLU A 46 11.50 11.44 -15.05
C GLU A 46 12.24 12.74 -15.39
N LYS A 47 12.46 12.97 -16.69
CA LYS A 47 13.10 14.21 -17.16
C LYS A 47 12.13 15.36 -16.99
N THR A 48 12.23 16.08 -15.87
CA THR A 48 11.54 17.36 -15.70
C THR A 48 12.44 18.50 -16.19
N HIS A 49 11.84 19.59 -16.69
CA HIS A 49 12.54 20.71 -17.34
C HIS A 49 13.48 21.53 -16.42
N GLY A 50 13.78 21.06 -15.19
CA GLY A 50 14.62 21.75 -14.21
C GLY A 50 15.59 20.85 -13.43
N GLY A 51 15.72 19.57 -13.77
CA GLY A 51 16.64 18.64 -13.11
C GLY A 51 16.19 17.17 -13.22
N ASP A 52 17.13 16.23 -13.06
CA ASP A 52 16.82 14.80 -12.95
C ASP A 52 16.17 14.54 -11.57
N ASP A 53 14.84 14.47 -11.52
CA ASP A 53 14.13 14.04 -10.32
C ASP A 53 13.94 12.52 -10.37
N VAL A 54 14.52 11.82 -9.39
CA VAL A 54 14.46 10.36 -9.31
C VAL A 54 13.17 9.96 -8.59
N LYS A 55 12.23 9.42 -9.34
CA LYS A 55 10.98 8.86 -8.79
C LYS A 55 11.08 7.36 -8.65
N MET A 56 10.37 6.83 -7.66
CA MET A 56 10.21 5.41 -7.43
C MET A 56 8.79 4.99 -7.79
N GLU A 57 8.68 3.88 -8.49
CA GLU A 57 7.45 3.24 -8.92
C GLU A 57 7.27 1.93 -8.15
N ALA A 58 6.13 1.77 -7.50
CA ALA A 58 5.74 0.56 -6.77
C ALA A 58 4.52 -0.07 -7.45
N TYR A 59 4.61 -1.36 -7.76
CA TYR A 59 3.54 -2.13 -8.40
C TYR A 59 2.91 -3.09 -7.39
N ILE A 60 1.61 -2.95 -7.19
CA ILE A 60 0.86 -3.70 -6.19
C ILE A 60 -0.28 -4.44 -6.89
N SER A 61 -0.43 -5.73 -6.60
CA SER A 61 -1.51 -6.58 -7.10
C SER A 61 -2.50 -6.89 -5.98
N PHE A 62 -3.76 -6.53 -6.18
CA PHE A 62 -4.89 -6.84 -5.30
C PHE A 62 -5.72 -7.96 -5.94
N GLY A 63 -5.28 -9.21 -5.78
CA GLY A 63 -5.99 -10.37 -6.33
C GLY A 63 -6.10 -10.37 -7.87
N GLY A 64 -5.14 -9.77 -8.57
CA GLY A 64 -5.13 -9.61 -10.02
C GLY A 64 -5.38 -8.17 -10.49
N LEU A 65 -5.99 -7.33 -9.65
CA LEU A 65 -6.13 -5.91 -9.93
C LEU A 65 -4.80 -5.17 -9.70
N GLN A 66 -4.29 -4.52 -10.73
CA GLN A 66 -2.98 -3.87 -10.71
C GLN A 66 -3.08 -2.41 -10.27
N MET A 67 -2.12 -1.96 -9.46
CA MET A 67 -1.95 -0.57 -9.05
C MET A 67 -0.49 -0.14 -9.22
N LEU A 68 -0.30 1.04 -9.82
CA LEU A 68 1.00 1.71 -9.94
C LEU A 68 1.00 2.93 -9.00
N LEU A 69 1.90 2.95 -8.03
CA LEU A 69 2.14 4.09 -7.15
C LEU A 69 3.48 4.73 -7.50
N LYS A 70 3.47 6.00 -7.90
CA LYS A 70 4.69 6.77 -8.15
C LYS A 70 4.91 7.77 -7.02
N SER A 71 6.11 7.83 -6.45
CA SER A 71 6.45 8.82 -5.43
C SER A 71 7.97 9.03 -5.34
N ASP A 72 8.37 10.04 -4.60
CA ASP A 72 9.78 10.34 -4.37
C ASP A 72 10.47 9.16 -3.65
N THR A 73 11.75 8.95 -3.98
CA THR A 73 12.57 7.87 -3.41
C THR A 73 12.52 7.82 -1.88
N LEU A 74 12.58 8.97 -1.20
CA LEU A 74 12.57 9.08 0.26
C LEU A 74 11.30 8.50 0.91
N LYS A 75 10.13 8.70 0.27
CA LYS A 75 8.84 8.20 0.77
C LYS A 75 8.69 6.70 0.50
N MET A 76 9.29 6.22 -0.59
CA MET A 76 9.21 4.81 -1.00
C MET A 76 10.15 3.86 -0.24
N ARG A 77 11.18 4.36 0.45
CA ARG A 77 12.09 3.54 1.29
C ARG A 77 11.39 2.68 2.36
N LYS A 78 10.16 3.02 2.74
CA LYS A 78 9.38 2.31 3.77
C LYS A 78 8.71 1.03 3.26
N PHE A 79 8.67 0.85 1.94
CA PHE A 79 8.06 -0.29 1.27
C PHE A 79 9.13 -1.34 0.91
N ARG A 80 8.73 -2.61 0.83
CA ARG A 80 9.59 -3.72 0.41
C ARG A 80 8.86 -4.63 -0.57
N ILE A 81 9.61 -5.27 -1.47
CA ILE A 81 9.07 -6.34 -2.31
C ILE A 81 8.59 -7.49 -1.42
N ASP A 82 7.56 -8.21 -1.86
CA ASP A 82 6.85 -9.29 -1.17
C ASP A 82 6.12 -8.84 0.10
N GLN A 83 5.91 -7.54 0.23
CA GLN A 83 5.16 -6.98 1.35
C GLN A 83 3.64 -7.02 1.07
N ARG A 84 2.88 -7.57 2.02
CA ARG A 84 1.41 -7.49 2.03
C ARG A 84 0.96 -6.09 2.42
N LEU A 85 0.03 -5.53 1.66
CA LEU A 85 -0.49 -4.17 1.85
C LEU A 85 -2.02 -4.17 1.76
N SER A 86 -2.65 -3.29 2.54
CA SER A 86 -4.08 -3.01 2.46
C SER A 86 -4.32 -1.62 1.88
N LYS A 87 -5.15 -1.55 0.84
CA LYS A 87 -5.65 -0.31 0.26
C LYS A 87 -7.02 -0.01 0.85
N ASN A 88 -7.15 1.17 1.47
CA ASN A 88 -8.36 1.58 2.18
C ASN A 88 -8.90 2.90 1.59
N GLU A 89 -10.18 2.94 1.26
CA GLU A 89 -10.85 4.11 0.64
C GLU A 89 -12.14 4.46 1.38
N THR A 90 -12.36 5.76 1.57
CA THR A 90 -13.64 6.37 1.97
C THR A 90 -14.28 6.94 0.71
N VAL A 91 -15.61 6.83 0.58
CA VAL A 91 -16.37 7.57 -0.43
C VAL A 91 -16.78 8.89 0.24
N ASP A 92 -16.47 10.01 -0.40
CA ASP A 92 -16.95 11.33 0.02
C ASP A 92 -18.41 11.54 -0.43
#